data_AF-A0A3D2SF94-F1
#
_entry.id   AF-A0A3D2SF94-F1
#
_cell.length_a   1.000
_cell.length_b   1.000
_cell.length_c   1.000
_cell.angle_alpha   90.00
_cell.angle_beta   90.00
_cell.angle_gamma   90.00
#
_symmetry.space_group_name_H-M   'P 1'
#
loop_
_entity.id
_entity.type
_entity.pdbx_description
1 polymer ?
#
loop_
_entity_poly.entity_id
_entity_poly.type
_entity_poly.pdbx_seq_one_letter_code
_entity_poly.pdbx_strand_id
1 'polypeptide(L)' 'RIEQRIAEAEKLGFRQFVLPKYNLQGIDSKRIKIELIPVRKVEEAFRALFG' A
#
# COMPACT_ATOMS: atom_id res chain seq x y z
N ARG A 1 1.18 4.48 -12.25
CA ARG A 1 2.51 4.05 -11.75
C ARG A 1 2.45 3.37 -10.39
N ILE A 2 1.58 3.78 -9.46
CA ILE A 2 1.49 3.15 -8.13
C ILE A 2 1.10 1.66 -8.20
N GLU A 3 0.16 1.28 -9.07
CA GLU A 3 -0.20 -0.12 -9.31
C GLU A 3 0.98 -0.98 -9.77
N GLN A 4 1.87 -0.44 -10.61
CA GLN A 4 3.10 -1.15 -11.01
C GLN A 4 4.01 -1.39 -9.80
N ARG A 5 4.14 -0.41 -8.89
CA ARG A 5 4.92 -0.56 -7.65
C ARG A 5 4.31 -1.59 -6.70
N ILE A 6 2.99 -1.61 -6.58
CA ILE A 6 2.26 -2.60 -5.80
C ILE A 6 2.52 -4.01 -6.38
N ALA A 7 2.41 -4.16 -7.70
CA ALA A 7 2.68 -5.43 -8.38
C ALA A 7 4.15 -5.87 -8.28
N GLU A 8 5.11 -4.94 -8.32
CA GLU A 8 6.53 -5.22 -8.05
C GLU A 8 6.72 -5.73 -6.61
N ALA A 9 6.12 -5.05 -5.63
CA ALA A 9 6.21 -5.45 -4.22
C ALA A 9 5.58 -6.83 -3.97
N GLU A 10 4.45 -7.14 -4.61
CA GLU A 10 3.84 -8.47 -4.59
C GLU A 10 4.78 -9.54 -5.13
N LYS A 11 5.41 -9.30 -6.29
CA LYS A 11 6.35 -10.26 -6.89
C LYS A 11 7.57 -10.52 -6.01
N LEU A 12 7.99 -9.52 -5.24
CA LEU A 12 9.08 -9.63 -4.28
C LEU A 12 8.67 -10.32 -2.96
N GLY A 13 7.39 -10.65 -2.79
CA GLY A 13 6.88 -11.35 -1.61
C GLY A 13 6.56 -10.45 -0.42
N PHE A 14 6.46 -9.13 -0.63
CA PHE A 14 5.99 -8.23 0.41
C PHE A 14 4.50 -8.49 0.70
N ARG A 15 4.14 -8.46 1.99
CA ARG A 15 2.78 -8.72 2.46
C ARG A 15 1.96 -7.45 2.70
N GLN A 16 2.63 -6.33 2.90
CA GLN A 16 2.02 -5.05 3.24
C GLN A 16 2.66 -3.91 2.43
N PHE A 17 1.85 -2.93 2.06
CA PHE A 17 2.27 -1.76 1.28
C PHE A 17 1.66 -0.50 1.88
N VAL A 18 2.49 0.34 2.51
CA VAL A 18 2.04 1.63 3.05
C VAL A 18 2.02 2.66 1.92
N LEU A 19 0.91 3.37 1.77
CA LEU A 19 0.74 4.38 0.73
C LEU A 19 -0.17 5.53 1.18
N PRO A 20 -0.08 6.71 0.56
CA PRO A 20 -1.02 7.78 0.83
C PRO A 20 -2.47 7.39 0.47
N LYS A 21 -3.44 7.76 1.30
CA LYS A 21 -4.85 7.39 1.12
C LYS A 21 -5.43 7.82 -0.23
N TYR A 22 -4.98 8.96 -0.77
CA TYR A 22 -5.46 9.46 -2.06
C TYR A 22 -5.04 8.59 -3.24
N ASN A 23 -3.97 7.80 -3.11
CA ASN A 23 -3.54 6.87 -4.14
C ASN A 23 -4.52 5.70 -4.33
N LEU A 24 -5.45 5.46 -3.40
CA LEU A 24 -6.46 4.41 -3.56
C LEU A 24 -7.55 4.77 -4.58
N GLN A 25 -7.72 6.05 -4.92
CA GLN A 25 -8.67 6.43 -5.97
C GLN A 25 -8.21 5.88 -7.32
N GLY A 26 -9.04 5.04 -7.93
CA GLY A 26 -8.76 4.44 -9.24
C GLY A 26 -7.99 3.12 -9.20
N ILE A 27 -7.62 2.61 -8.02
CA ILE A 27 -7.02 1.28 -7.90
C ILE A 27 -8.12 0.21 -7.85
N ASP A 28 -8.06 -0.78 -8.76
CA ASP A 28 -8.89 -1.98 -8.68
C ASP A 28 -8.35 -2.95 -7.62
N SER A 29 -8.84 -2.80 -6.40
CA SER A 29 -8.42 -3.61 -5.25
C SER A 29 -8.70 -5.10 -5.39
N LYS A 30 -9.56 -5.52 -6.34
CA LYS A 30 -9.89 -6.94 -6.54
C LYS A 30 -8.73 -7.76 -7.10
N ARG A 31 -7.74 -7.11 -7.71
CA ARG A 31 -6.56 -7.76 -8.33
C ARG A 31 -5.34 -7.80 -7.41
N ILE A 32 -5.43 -7.18 -6.23
CA ILE A 32 -4.32 -6.93 -5.34
C ILE A 32 -4.42 -7.89 -4.15
N LYS A 33 -3.38 -8.68 -3.93
CA LYS A 33 -3.27 -9.63 -2.82
C LYS A 33 -2.44 -9.07 -1.66
N ILE A 34 -1.50 -8.16 -1.93
CA ILE A 34 -0.77 -7.43 -0.88
C ILE A 34 -1.72 -6.50 -0.11
N GLU A 35 -1.57 -6.45 1.21
CA GLU A 35 -2.37 -5.58 2.05
C GLU A 35 -1.96 -4.12 1.84
N LEU A 36 -2.91 -3.28 1.40
CA LEU A 36 -2.69 -1.85 1.23
C LEU A 36 -3.05 -1.13 2.53
N ILE A 37 -2.08 -0.40 3.10
CA ILE A 37 -2.23 0.37 4.34
C ILE A 37 -2.28 1.87 3.97
N PRO A 38 -3.47 2.44 3.75
CA PRO A 38 -3.61 3.84 3.41
C PRO A 38 -3.37 4.76 4.62
N VAL A 39 -2.51 5.75 4.46
CA VAL A 39 -2.20 6.75 5.49
C VAL A 39 -2.50 8.16 5.00
N ARG A 40 -2.89 9.05 5.91
CA ARG A 40 -3.11 10.48 5.65
C ARG A 40 -1.99 11.34 6.21
N LYS A 41 -1.27 10.84 7.21
CA LYS A 41 -0.16 11.54 7.87
C LYS A 41 1.02 10.60 8.13
N VAL A 42 2.18 11.19 8.38
CA VAL A 42 3.43 10.44 8.61
C VAL A 42 3.32 9.58 9.87
N GLU A 43 2.68 10.09 10.93
CA GLU A 43 2.52 9.39 12.20
C GLU A 43 1.73 8.08 12.06
N GLU A 44 0.77 8.01 11.14
CA GLU A 44 0.01 6.79 10.85
C GLU A 44 0.90 5.72 10.20
N ALA A 45 1.84 6.13 9.33
CA ALA A 45 2.81 5.21 8.74
C ALA A 45 3.76 4.63 9.81
N PHE A 46 4.25 5.47 10.73
CA PHE A 46 5.08 5.01 11.83
C PHE A 46 4.33 4.02 12.73
N ARG A 47 3.06 4.29 13.03
CA ARG A 47 2.23 3.34 13.80
C ARG A 47 2.03 2.02 13.05
N ALA A 48 1.85 2.05 11.73
CA ALA A 48 1.73 0.83 10.94
C ALA A 48 3.03 0.00 10.90
N LEU A 49 4.19 0.66 11.00
CA LEU A 49 5.50 -0.01 10.92
C LEU A 49 6.04 -0.49 12.27
N PHE A 50 5.74 0.23 13.36
CA PHE A 50 6.38 0.02 14.67
C PHE A 50 5.42 0.05 15.87
N GLY A 51 4.13 0.32 15.62
CA GLY A 51 3.10 0.44 16.67
C GLY A 51 2.42 -0.87 17.02
#